data_AF-A0A7G8PZH1-F1
#
_entry.id   AF-A0A7G8PZH1-F1
#
_cell.length_a   1.000
_cell.length_b   1.000
_cell.length_c   1.000
_cell.angle_alpha   90.00
_cell.angle_beta   90.00
_cell.angle_gamma   90.00
#
_symmetry.space_group_name_H-M   'P 1'
#
loop_
_entity.id
_entity.type
_entity.pdbx_description
1 polymer ?
#
loop_
_entity_poly.entity_id
_entity_poly.type
_entity_poly.pdbx_seq_one_letter_code
_entity_poly.pdbx_strand_id
1 'polypeptide(L)'
;MTTLLTLVSSLLWWVLYSSIGALFFAIVAWSVLRWAERCPVVFNRTYLACLMWNLIGLLLIVGVAMHEGHAKPPYAPLLVSPLFRGALVVDMVIGVFVLWRLIPRVDARRIRPASACMAVAVVMALAFGAATSLA
;
A
#
# COMPACT_ATOMS: atom_id res chain seq x y z
N MET A 1 -6.30 14.73 -28.81
CA MET A 1 -5.94 15.65 -27.69
C MET A 1 -6.71 15.35 -26.41
N THR A 2 -8.01 15.06 -26.47
CA THR A 2 -8.83 14.69 -25.29
C THR A 2 -8.30 13.46 -24.55
N THR A 3 -7.96 12.38 -25.26
CA THR A 3 -7.44 11.13 -24.67
C THR A 3 -6.14 11.30 -23.89
N LEU A 4 -5.17 12.04 -24.45
CA LEU A 4 -3.91 12.35 -23.79
C LEU A 4 -4.13 13.15 -22.51
N LEU A 5 -5.00 14.16 -22.57
CA LEU A 5 -5.31 15.01 -21.42
C LEU A 5 -5.99 14.22 -20.30
N THR A 6 -6.93 13.34 -20.64
CA THR A 6 -7.60 12.45 -19.68
C THR A 6 -6.60 11.49 -19.03
N LEU A 7 -5.67 10.91 -19.82
CA LEU A 7 -4.67 9.98 -19.30
C LEU A 7 -3.71 10.70 -18.33
N VAL A 8 -3.19 11.87 -18.71
CA VAL A 8 -2.30 12.66 -17.84
C VAL A 8 -3.03 13.08 -16.56
N SER A 9 -4.27 13.56 -16.68
CA SER A 9 -5.07 13.94 -15.51
C SER A 9 -5.30 12.74 -14.57
N SER A 10 -5.60 11.57 -15.12
CA SER A 10 -5.80 10.35 -14.33
C SER A 10 -4.53 9.90 -13.62
N LEU A 11 -3.37 9.97 -14.30
CA LEU A 11 -2.08 9.67 -13.69
C LEU A 11 -1.74 10.65 -12.56
N LEU A 12 -2.00 11.94 -12.75
CA LEU A 12 -1.79 12.95 -11.71
C LEU A 12 -2.64 12.66 -10.47
N TRP A 13 -3.93 12.38 -10.66
CA TRP A 13 -4.82 12.04 -9.55
C TRP A 13 -4.42 10.74 -8.85
N TRP A 14 -4.02 9.73 -9.60
CA TRP A 14 -3.52 8.47 -9.05
C TRP A 14 -2.31 8.71 -8.14
N VAL A 15 -1.33 9.51 -8.58
CA VAL A 15 -0.15 9.84 -7.79
C VAL A 15 -0.50 10.68 -6.55
N LEU A 16 -1.36 11.69 -6.70
CA LEU A 16 -1.76 12.58 -5.60
C LEU A 16 -2.50 11.83 -4.50
N TYR A 17 -3.52 11.03 -4.84
CA TYR A 17 -4.24 10.25 -3.85
C TYR A 17 -3.37 9.16 -3.22
N SER A 18 -2.50 8.52 -4.00
CA SER A 18 -1.57 7.52 -3.47
C SER A 18 -0.57 8.16 -2.50
N SER A 19 -0.12 9.38 -2.77
CA SER A 19 0.74 10.18 -1.89
C SER A 19 0.09 10.49 -0.54
N ILE A 20 -1.18 10.90 -0.54
CA ILE A 20 -1.92 11.17 0.70
C ILE A 20 -2.09 9.88 1.50
N GLY A 21 -2.56 8.79 0.88
CA GLY A 21 -2.72 7.49 1.56
C GLY A 21 -1.40 6.93 2.09
N ALA A 22 -0.32 7.07 1.31
CA ALA A 22 1.01 6.60 1.68
C ALA A 22 1.56 7.33 2.91
N LEU A 23 1.18 8.58 3.16
CA LEU A 23 1.57 9.30 4.37
C LEU A 23 1.04 8.60 5.63
N PHE A 24 -0.23 8.21 5.65
CA PHE A 24 -0.83 7.49 6.78
C PHE A 24 -0.16 6.13 6.98
N PHE A 25 0.03 5.38 5.91
CA PHE A 25 0.74 4.10 5.97
C PHE A 25 2.19 4.26 6.43
N ALA A 26 2.87 5.34 6.01
CA ALA A 26 4.24 5.62 6.42
C ALA A 26 4.34 5.96 7.91
N ILE A 27 3.39 6.71 8.48
CA ILE A 27 3.37 7.01 9.93
C ILE A 27 3.25 5.70 10.72
N VAL A 28 2.32 4.82 10.33
CA VAL A 28 2.14 3.51 10.97
C VAL A 28 3.38 2.64 10.82
N ALA A 29 3.84 2.42 9.59
CA ALA A 29 4.98 1.56 9.29
C ALA A 29 6.25 2.07 9.96
N TRP A 30 6.50 3.38 9.94
CA TRP A 30 7.66 3.98 10.61
C TRP A 30 7.63 3.75 12.13
N SER A 31 6.46 3.91 12.76
CA SER A 31 6.28 3.69 14.19
C SER A 31 6.53 2.22 14.57
N VAL A 32 5.96 1.29 13.79
CA VAL A 32 6.14 -0.16 13.98
C VAL A 32 7.61 -0.56 13.77
N LEU A 33 8.25 -0.07 12.71
CA LEU A 33 9.65 -0.40 12.40
C LEU A 33 10.61 0.16 13.45
N ARG A 34 10.39 1.38 13.93
CA ARG A 34 11.21 1.96 15.02
C ARG A 34 11.08 1.15 16.30
N TRP A 35 9.87 0.66 16.59
CA TRP A 35 9.62 -0.19 17.75
C TRP A 35 10.28 -1.58 17.59
N ALA A 36 10.11 -2.22 16.44
CA ALA A 36 10.61 -3.58 16.18
C ALA A 36 12.15 -3.64 16.02
N GLU A 37 12.74 -2.66 15.33
CA GLU A 37 14.18 -2.66 15.06
C GLU A 37 15.01 -2.01 16.15
N ARG A 38 14.39 -1.26 17.09
CA ARG A 38 15.06 -0.51 18.17
C ARG A 38 16.14 0.47 17.68
N CYS A 39 16.13 0.81 16.39
CA CYS A 39 17.06 1.72 15.74
C CYS A 39 16.29 2.86 15.06
N PRO A 40 16.94 4.00 14.75
CA PRO A 40 16.31 5.05 13.97
C PRO A 40 16.05 4.53 12.55
N VAL A 41 14.87 4.81 12.02
CA VAL A 41 14.48 4.51 10.63
C VAL A 41 14.17 5.84 9.95
N VAL A 42 14.70 6.04 8.75
CA VAL A 42 14.52 7.30 8.02
C VAL A 42 13.10 7.37 7.50
N PHE A 43 12.33 8.36 7.99
CA PHE A 43 10.93 8.55 7.60
C PHE A 43 10.78 8.72 6.09
N ASN A 44 11.65 9.52 5.45
CA ASN A 44 11.60 9.76 4.00
C ASN A 44 11.70 8.45 3.17
N ARG A 45 12.55 7.50 3.59
CA ARG A 45 12.67 6.19 2.92
C ARG A 45 11.46 5.30 3.18
N THR A 46 10.88 5.40 4.38
CA THR A 46 9.65 4.69 4.74
C THR A 46 8.48 5.21 3.91
N TYR A 47 8.36 6.53 3.79
CA TYR A 47 7.37 7.19 2.94
C TYR A 47 7.50 6.79 1.48
N LEU A 48 8.70 6.83 0.91
CA LEU A 48 8.93 6.38 -0.47
C LEU A 48 8.51 4.91 -0.67
N ALA A 49 8.83 4.03 0.28
CA ALA A 49 8.43 2.63 0.23
C ALA A 49 6.91 2.46 0.29
N CYS A 50 6.23 3.16 1.20
CA CYS A 50 4.77 3.16 1.29
C CYS A 50 4.11 3.77 0.05
N LEU A 51 4.70 4.79 -0.57
CA LEU A 51 4.21 5.38 -1.82
C LEU A 51 4.29 4.39 -2.97
N MET A 52 5.44 3.74 -3.15
CA MET A 52 5.62 2.71 -4.17
C MET A 52 4.65 1.54 -3.96
N TRP A 53 4.50 1.10 -2.71
CA TRP A 53 3.54 0.06 -2.37
C TRP A 53 2.11 0.50 -2.69
N ASN A 54 1.68 1.69 -2.27
CA ASN A 54 0.31 2.17 -2.50
C ASN A 54 -0.01 2.38 -3.98
N LEU A 55 0.94 2.89 -4.78
CA LEU A 55 0.78 3.01 -6.23
C LEU A 55 0.51 1.64 -6.87
N ILE A 56 1.33 0.63 -6.54
CA ILE A 56 1.19 -0.73 -7.08
C ILE A 56 -0.11 -1.39 -6.58
N GLY A 57 -0.40 -1.27 -5.29
CA GLY A 57 -1.59 -1.85 -4.68
C GLY A 57 -2.88 -1.28 -5.26
N LEU A 58 -2.92 0.03 -5.52
CA LEU A 58 -4.08 0.67 -6.14
C LEU A 58 -4.29 0.18 -7.58
N LEU A 59 -3.22 0.03 -8.37
CA LEU A 59 -3.32 -0.59 -9.70
C LEU A 59 -3.86 -2.01 -9.64
N LEU A 60 -3.42 -2.78 -8.64
CA LEU A 60 -3.83 -4.17 -8.45
C LEU A 60 -5.32 -4.26 -8.09
N ILE A 61 -5.76 -3.46 -7.12
CA ILE A 61 -7.17 -3.38 -6.68
C ILE A 61 -8.08 -2.90 -7.82
N VAL A 62 -7.71 -1.81 -8.50
CA VAL A 62 -8.51 -1.28 -9.63
C VAL A 62 -8.53 -2.29 -10.78
N GLY A 63 -7.42 -2.96 -11.07
CA GLY A 63 -7.36 -4.00 -12.09
C GLY A 63 -8.34 -5.14 -11.83
N VAL A 64 -8.40 -5.64 -10.58
CA VAL A 64 -9.37 -6.67 -10.20
C VAL A 64 -10.81 -6.13 -10.26
N ALA A 65 -11.05 -4.92 -9.74
CA ALA A 65 -12.38 -4.32 -9.77
C ALA A 65 -12.91 -4.13 -11.21
N MET A 66 -12.04 -3.74 -12.14
CA MET A 66 -12.39 -3.63 -13.57
C MET A 66 -12.62 -5.00 -14.20
N HIS A 67 -11.80 -6.00 -13.86
CA HIS A 67 -11.94 -7.37 -14.36
C HIS A 67 -13.25 -8.04 -13.89
N GLU A 68 -13.66 -7.81 -12.63
CA GLU A 68 -14.92 -8.33 -12.08
C GLU A 68 -16.14 -7.45 -12.41
N GLY A 69 -15.95 -6.29 -13.02
CA GLY A 69 -17.04 -5.36 -13.35
C GLY A 69 -17.59 -4.55 -12.16
N HIS A 70 -16.93 -4.59 -11.00
CA HIS A 70 -17.29 -3.88 -9.77
C HIS A 70 -16.55 -2.55 -9.61
N ALA A 71 -16.48 -1.75 -10.69
CA ALA A 71 -15.80 -0.45 -10.70
C ALA A 71 -16.63 0.70 -10.09
N LYS A 72 -17.88 0.44 -9.69
CA LYS A 72 -18.80 1.40 -9.09
C LYS A 72 -19.46 0.78 -7.86
N PRO A 73 -19.85 1.59 -6.86
CA PRO A 73 -20.56 1.08 -5.70
C PRO A 73 -21.88 0.42 -6.12
N PRO A 74 -22.35 -0.62 -5.38
CA PRO A 74 -21.83 -1.11 -4.10
C PRO A 74 -20.60 -2.04 -4.23
N TYR A 75 -19.59 -1.85 -3.36
CA TYR A 75 -18.34 -2.62 -3.36
C TYR A 75 -18.34 -3.88 -2.48
N ALA A 76 -19.42 -4.12 -1.72
CA ALA A 76 -19.60 -5.33 -0.92
C ALA A 76 -19.31 -6.65 -1.69
N PRO A 77 -19.78 -6.87 -2.94
CA PRO A 77 -19.46 -8.09 -3.69
C PRO A 77 -17.95 -8.26 -3.97
N LEU A 78 -17.21 -7.16 -4.16
CA LEU A 78 -15.77 -7.19 -4.40
C LEU A 78 -15.01 -7.70 -3.16
N LEU A 79 -15.44 -7.32 -1.95
CA LEU A 79 -14.79 -7.76 -0.70
C LEU A 79 -14.94 -9.26 -0.42
N VAL A 80 -15.99 -9.88 -0.95
CA VAL A 80 -16.25 -11.32 -0.81
C VAL A 80 -15.53 -12.12 -1.91
N SER A 81 -15.07 -11.47 -2.98
CA SER A 81 -14.54 -12.16 -4.14
C SER A 81 -13.20 -12.86 -3.85
N PRO A 82 -13.01 -14.11 -4.30
CA PRO A 82 -11.78 -14.86 -4.07
C PRO A 82 -10.60 -14.25 -4.81
N LEU A 83 -10.84 -13.64 -5.99
CA LEU A 83 -9.83 -12.97 -6.77
C LEU A 83 -9.32 -11.73 -6.04
N PHE A 84 -10.22 -10.90 -5.49
CA PHE A 84 -9.84 -9.73 -4.71
C PHE A 84 -9.03 -10.11 -3.46
N ARG A 85 -9.40 -11.18 -2.76
CA ARG A 85 -8.63 -11.71 -1.63
C ARG A 85 -7.25 -12.19 -2.04
N GLY A 86 -7.13 -12.91 -3.16
CA GLY A 86 -5.84 -13.31 -3.72
C GLY A 86 -4.99 -12.09 -4.08
N ALA A 87 -5.61 -11.06 -4.64
CA ALA A 87 -5.00 -9.78 -4.94
C ALA A 87 -4.45 -9.07 -3.69
N LEU A 88 -5.18 -9.06 -2.58
CA LEU A 88 -4.70 -8.51 -1.31
C LEU A 88 -3.49 -9.27 -0.77
N VAL A 89 -3.44 -10.60 -0.93
CA VAL A 89 -2.26 -11.38 -0.53
C VAL A 89 -1.04 -11.01 -1.39
N VAL A 90 -1.22 -10.86 -2.70
CA VAL A 90 -0.15 -10.40 -3.60
C VAL A 90 0.31 -9.00 -3.21
N ASP A 91 -0.63 -8.09 -2.91
CA ASP A 91 -0.32 -6.74 -2.42
C ASP A 91 0.51 -6.76 -1.12
N MET A 92 0.17 -7.63 -0.16
CA MET A 92 0.96 -7.82 1.05
C MET A 92 2.40 -8.25 0.75
N VAL A 93 2.59 -9.19 -0.18
CA VAL A 93 3.93 -9.64 -0.59
C VAL A 93 4.72 -8.51 -1.23
N ILE A 94 4.07 -7.70 -2.08
CA ILE A 94 4.67 -6.51 -2.69
C ILE A 94 5.06 -5.50 -1.61
N GLY A 95 4.18 -5.22 -0.65
CA GLY A 95 4.45 -4.34 0.48
C GLY A 95 5.69 -4.78 1.25
N VAL A 96 5.78 -6.07 1.60
CA VAL A 96 6.93 -6.61 2.34
C VAL A 96 8.21 -6.44 1.54
N PHE A 97 8.17 -6.78 0.26
CA PHE A 97 9.32 -6.67 -0.63
C PHE A 97 9.80 -5.22 -0.77
N VAL A 98 8.89 -4.28 -1.01
CA VAL A 98 9.19 -2.85 -1.19
C VAL A 98 9.75 -2.25 0.10
N LEU A 99 9.14 -2.53 1.26
CA LEU A 99 9.63 -2.06 2.56
C LEU A 99 11.03 -2.63 2.85
N TRP A 100 11.22 -3.94 2.66
CA TRP A 100 12.52 -4.59 2.89
C TRP A 100 13.62 -4.08 1.94
N ARG A 101 13.27 -3.78 0.68
CA ARG A 101 14.23 -3.38 -0.35
C ARG A 101 14.63 -1.91 -0.27
N LEU A 102 13.70 -1.03 0.09
CA LEU A 102 13.88 0.43 -0.01
C LEU A 102 14.19 1.11 1.32
N ILE A 103 13.95 0.46 2.46
CA ILE A 103 14.21 1.03 3.78
C ILE A 103 15.57 0.54 4.30
N PRO A 104 16.62 1.37 4.23
CA PRO A 104 17.86 1.08 4.95
C PRO A 104 17.69 1.38 6.44
N ARG A 105 18.42 0.64 7.28
CA ARG A 105 18.73 1.05 8.65
C ARG A 105 19.79 2.15 8.62
N VAL A 106 19.94 2.85 9.75
CA VAL A 106 21.02 3.84 9.96
C VAL A 106 22.41 3.24 9.74
N ASP A 107 22.60 1.95 10.05
CA ASP A 107 23.87 1.23 9.82
C ASP A 107 24.10 0.83 8.34
N ALA A 108 23.37 1.40 7.37
CA ALA A 108 23.36 1.01 5.96
C ALA A 108 22.98 -0.47 5.66
N ARG A 109 22.58 -1.25 6.68
CA ARG A 109 22.03 -2.60 6.56
C ARG A 109 20.54 -2.57 6.26
N ARG A 110 20.00 -3.61 5.63
CA ARG A 110 18.54 -3.72 5.42
C ARG A 110 17.80 -4.03 6.72
N ILE A 111 16.51 -3.69 6.76
CA ILE A 111 15.61 -4.15 7.84
C ILE A 111 15.44 -5.67 7.77
N ARG A 112 15.06 -6.29 8.90
CA ARG A 112 14.77 -7.73 8.93
C ARG A 112 13.49 -7.98 8.10
N PRO A 113 13.42 -9.08 7.33
CA PRO A 113 12.19 -9.42 6.62
C PRO A 113 11.01 -9.57 7.60
N ALA A 114 11.25 -10.11 8.81
CA ALA A 114 10.22 -10.24 9.83
C ALA A 114 9.62 -8.89 10.30
N SER A 115 10.43 -7.82 10.40
CA SER A 115 9.92 -6.49 10.78
C SER A 115 9.16 -5.83 9.63
N ALA A 116 9.59 -6.04 8.38
CA ALA A 116 8.83 -5.64 7.20
C ALA A 116 7.46 -6.35 7.16
N CYS A 117 7.42 -7.66 7.38
CA CYS A 117 6.17 -8.43 7.48
C CYS A 117 5.24 -7.88 8.57
N MET A 118 5.78 -7.60 9.76
CA MET A 118 5.00 -7.04 10.86
C MET A 118 4.42 -5.67 10.51
N ALA A 119 5.22 -4.78 9.91
CA ALA A 119 4.75 -3.45 9.50
C ALA A 119 3.62 -3.53 8.46
N VAL A 120 3.77 -4.39 7.45
CA VAL A 120 2.72 -4.63 6.44
C VAL A 120 1.46 -5.21 7.08
N ALA A 121 1.59 -6.20 7.96
CA ALA A 121 0.45 -6.81 8.63
C ALA A 121 -0.36 -5.78 9.45
N VAL A 122 0.31 -4.89 10.18
CA VAL A 122 -0.35 -3.82 10.95
C VAL A 122 -1.06 -2.83 10.02
N VAL A 123 -0.41 -2.38 8.95
CA VAL A 123 -1.03 -1.47 7.96
C VAL A 123 -2.27 -2.10 7.34
N MET A 124 -2.19 -3.37 6.94
CA MET A 124 -3.31 -4.08 6.33
C MET A 124 -4.45 -4.33 7.31
N ALA A 125 -4.16 -4.64 8.57
CA ALA A 125 -5.18 -4.79 9.60
C ALA A 125 -5.96 -3.48 9.79
N LEU A 126 -5.27 -2.34 9.82
CA LEU A 126 -5.90 -1.01 9.92
C LEU A 126 -6.70 -0.66 8.67
N ALA A 127 -6.12 -0.86 7.48
CA ALA A 127 -6.78 -0.53 6.22
C ALA A 127 -8.03 -1.40 5.97
N PHE A 128 -7.92 -2.71 6.17
CA PHE A 128 -9.03 -3.64 6.01
C PHE A 128 -10.09 -3.44 7.10
N GLY A 129 -9.67 -3.18 8.35
CA GLY A 129 -10.57 -2.82 9.44
C GLY A 129 -11.37 -1.55 9.14
N ALA A 130 -10.70 -0.49 8.65
CA ALA A 130 -11.37 0.73 8.23
C ALA A 130 -12.35 0.46 7.06
N ALA A 131 -11.91 -0.24 6.02
CA ALA A 131 -12.74 -0.55 4.86
C ALA A 131 -14.00 -1.35 5.22
N THR A 132 -13.88 -2.34 6.12
CA THR A 132 -15.01 -3.17 6.54
C THR A 132 -15.92 -2.48 7.55
N SER A 133 -15.40 -1.56 8.37
CA SER A 133 -16.21 -0.76 9.30
C SER A 133 -17.08 0.31 8.62
N LEU A 134 -16.71 0.70 7.39
CA LEU A 134 -17.40 1.71 6.59
C LEU A 134 -18.31 1.11 5.50
N ALA A 135 -18.31 -0.22 5.35
CA ALA A 135 -19.11 -0.97 4.38
C ALA A 135 -20.48 -1.35 4.97
#